data_AF-A0A6L5GPW3-F1
#
_entry.id   AF-A0A6L5GPW3-F1
#
_cell.length_a   1.000
_cell.length_b   1.000
_cell.length_c   1.000
_cell.angle_alpha   90.00
_cell.angle_beta   90.00
_cell.angle_gamma   90.00
#
_symmetry.space_group_name_H-M   'P 1'
#
loop_
_entity.id
_entity.type
_entity.pdbx_description
1 polymer ?
#
loop_
_entity_poly.entity_id
_entity_poly.type
_entity_poly.pdbx_seq_one_letter_code
_entity_poly.pdbx_strand_id
1 'polypeptide(L)' 'MSYRWFLGLDMHDKVPHFSTFGKNYTRRFKDTDLFEEIFAHILSECYKPILIDPREIFVDATHVKARANNKETKENCQK' A
#
# COMPACT_ATOMS: atom_id res chain seq x y z
N MET A 1 11.24 -4.99 8.46
CA MET A 1 11.91 -6.29 8.21
C MET A 1 11.12 -7.19 7.27
N SER A 2 9.79 -7.23 7.33
CA SER A 2 8.94 -8.02 6.42
C SER A 2 9.12 -7.70 4.93
N TYR A 3 9.24 -6.41 4.56
CA TYR A 3 9.29 -5.99 3.15
C TYR A 3 10.59 -6.41 2.43
N ARG A 4 11.71 -6.61 3.13
CA ARG A 4 12.99 -7.02 2.50
C ARG A 4 12.92 -8.48 2.08
N TRP A 5 12.45 -9.34 2.98
CA TRP A 5 12.22 -10.75 2.70
C TRP A 5 11.22 -10.94 1.55
N PHE A 6 10.10 -10.21 1.56
CA PHE A 6 9.09 -10.30 0.50
C PHE A 6 9.64 -9.93 -0.89
N LEU A 7 10.61 -9.01 -0.95
CA LEU A 7 11.20 -8.52 -2.19
C LEU A 7 12.50 -9.24 -2.56
N GLY A 8 12.96 -10.20 -1.76
CA GLY A 8 14.26 -10.86 -1.94
C GLY A 8 15.45 -9.91 -1.82
N LEU A 9 15.32 -8.83 -1.04
CA LEU A 9 16.41 -7.87 -0.80
C LEU A 9 17.34 -8.38 0.31
N ASP A 10 18.64 -8.30 0.08
CA ASP A 10 19.66 -8.65 1.06
C ASP A 10 19.75 -7.62 2.20
N MET A 11 20.47 -7.98 3.26
CA MET A 11 20.73 -7.13 4.44
C MET A 11 21.50 -5.85 4.13
N HIS A 12 22.13 -5.75 2.96
CA HIS A 12 22.84 -4.55 2.52
C HIS A 12 22.13 -3.79 1.39
N ASP A 13 21.09 -4.37 0.79
CA ASP A 13 20.38 -3.75 -0.32
C ASP A 13 19.61 -2.50 0.12
N LYS A 14 19.65 -1.48 -0.74
CA LYS A 14 18.97 -0.22 -0.52
C LYS A 14 17.46 -0.42 -0.62
N VAL A 15 16.77 -0.07 0.45
CA VAL A 15 15.31 -0.16 0.53
C VAL A 15 14.66 0.86 -0.40
N PRO A 16 13.72 0.45 -1.27
CA PRO A 16 12.96 1.37 -2.10
C PRO A 16 12.14 2.34 -1.23
N HIS A 17 11.96 3.57 -1.71
CA HIS A 17 11.05 4.51 -1.06
C HIS A 17 9.64 3.92 -0.97
N PHE A 18 8.91 4.19 0.12
CA PHE A 18 7.59 3.57 0.37
C PHE A 18 6.59 3.81 -0.78
N SER A 19 6.68 4.98 -1.44
CA SER A 19 5.82 5.32 -2.58
C SER A 19 6.13 4.53 -3.86
N THR A 20 7.31 3.90 -3.96
CA THR A 20 7.68 3.07 -5.10
C THR A 20 6.73 1.90 -5.26
N PHE A 21 6.31 1.29 -4.14
CA PHE A 21 5.38 0.17 -4.14
C PHE A 21 3.99 0.58 -4.61
N GLY A 22 3.43 1.65 -4.02
CA GLY A 22 2.12 2.17 -4.45
C GLY A 22 2.10 2.48 -5.95
N LYS A 23 3.15 3.14 -6.47
CA LYS A 23 3.27 3.44 -7.90
C LYS A 23 3.46 2.18 -8.76
N ASN A 24 4.17 1.16 -8.27
CA ASN A 24 4.35 -0.09 -8.98
C ASN A 24 3.03 -0.87 -9.07
N TYR A 25 2.27 -0.95 -7.97
CA TYR A 25 0.97 -1.60 -7.91
C TYR A 25 -0.03 -0.96 -8.89
N THR A 26 -0.20 0.37 -8.83
CA THR A 26 -1.12 1.08 -9.74
C THR A 26 -0.74 0.92 -11.22
N ARG A 27 0.55 0.75 -11.54
CA ARG A 27 1.01 0.58 -12.93
C ARG A 27 0.92 -0.86 -13.43
N ARG A 28 1.28 -1.83 -12.59
CA ARG A 28 1.39 -3.24 -12.96
C ARG A 28 0.02 -3.91 -13.11
N PHE A 29 -0.94 -3.48 -12.30
CA PHE A 29 -2.33 -3.97 -12.28
C PHE A 29 -3.29 -2.92 -12.81
N LYS A 30 -2.77 -1.99 -13.61
CA LYS A 30 -3.61 -1.03 -14.31
C LYS A 30 -4.50 -1.81 -15.27
N ASP A 31 -5.79 -1.47 -15.30
CA ASP A 31 -6.79 -2.08 -16.18
C ASP A 31 -7.08 -3.56 -15.83
N THR A 32 -6.80 -3.98 -14.59
CA THR A 32 -7.20 -5.29 -14.06
C THR A 32 -8.04 -5.13 -12.79
N ASP A 33 -9.07 -5.95 -12.65
CA ASP A 33 -9.93 -5.97 -11.46
C ASP A 33 -9.45 -6.97 -10.40
N LEU A 34 -8.20 -7.44 -10.51
CA LEU A 34 -7.62 -8.48 -9.66
C LEU A 34 -7.74 -8.16 -8.16
N PHE A 35 -7.54 -6.89 -7.77
CA PHE A 35 -7.69 -6.50 -6.37
C PHE A 35 -9.12 -6.61 -5.87
N GLU A 36 -10.09 -6.26 -6.72
CA GLU A 36 -11.50 -6.38 -6.41
C GLU A 36 -11.90 -7.85 -6.30
N GLU A 37 -11.44 -8.70 -7.23
CA GLU A 37 -11.67 -10.15 -7.20
C GLU A 37 -11.09 -10.80 -5.93
N ILE A 38 -9.84 -10.48 -5.58
CA ILE A 38 -9.20 -10.99 -4.35
C ILE A 38 -9.98 -10.54 -3.12
N PHE A 39 -10.37 -9.26 -3.06
CA PHE A 39 -11.12 -8.72 -1.94
C PHE A 39 -12.49 -9.37 -1.80
N ALA A 40 -13.22 -9.52 -2.91
CA ALA A 40 -14.51 -10.18 -2.96
C ALA A 40 -14.41 -11.67 -2.53
N HIS A 41 -13.34 -12.36 -2.94
CA HIS A 41 -13.11 -13.74 -2.52
C HIS A 41 -12.88 -13.86 -1.02
N ILE A 42 -12.04 -12.98 -0.44
CA ILE A 42 -11.80 -12.94 1.01
C ILE A 42 -13.12 -12.66 1.76
N LEU A 43 -13.90 -11.67 1.31
CA LEU A 43 -15.21 -11.39 1.88
C LEU A 43 -16.12 -12.61 1.83
N SER A 44 -16.19 -13.29 0.68
CA SER A 44 -17.00 -14.51 0.49
C SER A 44 -16.61 -15.61 1.48
N GLU A 45 -15.31 -15.85 1.69
CA GLU A 45 -14.84 -16.82 2.70
C GLU A 45 -15.24 -16.42 4.12
N CYS A 46 -15.19 -15.12 4.46
CA CYS A 46 -15.59 -14.65 5.78
C CYS A 46 -17.11 -14.72 6.02
N TYR A 47 -17.93 -14.67 4.97
CA TYR A 47 -19.39 -14.85 5.09
C TYR A 47 -19.78 -16.30 5.42
N LYS A 48 -19.05 -17.30 4.93
CA LYS A 48 -19.37 -18.74 5.12
C LYS A 48 -19.57 -19.15 6.59
N PRO A 49 -18.70 -18.75 7.55
CA PRO A 49 -18.88 -19.08 8.96
C PRO A 49 -19.80 -18.14 9.75
N ILE A 50 -20.57 -17.23 9.12
CA ILE A 50 -21.36 -16.17 9.81
C ILE A 50 -20.45 -15.33 10.74
N LEU A 51 -19.19 -15.10 10.36
CA LEU A 51 -18.27 -14.25 11.13
C LEU A 51 -18.57 -12.75 10.96
N ILE A 52 -19.38 -12.40 9.96
CA ILE A 52 -19.67 -11.02 9.56
C ILE A 52 -21.18 -10.82 9.51
N ASP A 53 -21.70 -9.86 10.30
CA ASP A 53 -23.06 -9.36 10.15
C ASP A 53 -23.06 -8.17 9.17
N PRO A 54 -23.67 -8.26 7.98
CA PRO A 54 -23.68 -7.18 6.99
C PRO A 54 -24.54 -5.97 7.40
N ARG A 55 -25.23 -6.02 8.54
CA ARG A 55 -26.12 -4.94 9.00
C ARG A 55 -25.38 -3.68 9.45
N GLU A 56 -24.13 -3.81 9.89
CA GLU A 56 -23.32 -2.69 10.38
C GLU A 56 -21.96 -2.67 9.69
N ILE A 57 -21.73 -1.64 8.87
CA ILE A 57 -20.44 -1.39 8.21
C ILE A 57 -19.80 -0.19 8.89
N PHE A 58 -18.72 -0.42 9.63
CA PHE A 58 -17.91 0.63 10.23
C PHE A 58 -16.73 0.94 9.32
N VAL A 59 -16.73 2.13 8.71
CA VAL A 59 -15.58 2.67 7.97
C VAL A 59 -14.99 3.79 8.80
N ASP A 60 -13.82 3.57 9.41
CA ASP A 60 -13.07 4.65 10.05
C ASP A 60 -12.28 5.42 8.97
N ALA A 61 -12.61 6.70 8.80
CA ALA A 61 -11.92 7.57 7.87
C ALA A 61 -10.62 8.09 8.52
N THR A 62 -9.61 7.24 8.62
CA THR A 62 -8.29 7.70 9.09
C THR A 62 -7.69 8.67 8.07
N HIS A 63 -7.68 9.96 8.40
CA HIS A 63 -7.11 10.99 7.54
C HIS A 63 -5.57 10.93 7.56
N VAL A 64 -4.97 10.38 6.51
CA VAL A 64 -3.52 10.38 6.32
C VAL A 64 -3.09 11.75 5.79
N LYS A 65 -2.44 12.57 6.63
CA LYS A 65 -1.82 13.84 6.21
C LYS A 65 -0.64 13.56 5.25
N ALA A 66 -0.85 13.76 3.96
CA ALA A 66 0.23 13.73 2.97
C ALA A 66 1.05 15.02 3.05
N ARG A 67 2.34 14.93 3.41
CA ARG A 67 3.29 16.03 3.19
C ARG A 67 3.91 15.89 1.80
N ALA A 68 3.43 16.69 0.86
CA ALA A 68 3.99 16.81 -0.49
C ALA A 68 4.84 18.08 -0.60
N ASN A 69 6.04 18.09 -0.01
CA ASN A 69 7.00 19.16 -0.33
C ASN A 69 7.77 18.79 -1.60
N ASN A 70 7.35 19.34 -2.74
CA ASN A 70 8.11 19.30 -3.98
C ASN A 70 8.97 20.58 -4.05
N LYS A 71 10.24 20.47 -3.60
CA LYS A 71 11.35 21.47 -3.64
C LYS A 71 11.67 22.14 -2.29
N GLU A 72 12.64 21.57 -1.59
CA GLU A 72 13.84 22.34 -1.24
C GLU A 72 15.05 21.53 -1.69
N THR A 73 15.51 21.80 -2.90
CA THR A 73 16.87 21.46 -3.31
C THR A 73 17.79 22.27 -2.41
N LYS A 74 18.41 21.64 -1.41
CA LYS A 74 19.57 22.24 -0.76
C LYS A 74 20.72 22.16 -1.76
N GLU A 75 20.78 23.12 -2.67
CA GLU A 75 22.04 23.48 -3.29
C GLU A 75 22.98 23.97 -2.19
N ASN A 76 24.21 23.49 -2.24
CA ASN A 76 25.28 23.83 -1.34
C ASN A 76 25.48 25.35 -1.30
N CYS A 77 25.09 26.02 -0.22
CA CYS A 77 25.66 27.32 0.13
C CYS A 77 26.95 27.06 0.91
N GLN A 78 28.06 26.93 0.18
CA GLN A 78 29.36 27.29 0.72
C GLN A 78 29.36 28.81 0.92
N LYS A 79 29.38 29.26 2.17
CA LYS A 79 30.24 30.32 2.75
C LYS A 79 29.84 30.58 4.19
#